data_AF-A0A2T5HZR9-F1
#
_entry.id   AF-A0A2T5HZR9-F1
#
_cell.length_a   1.000
_cell.length_b   1.000
_cell.length_c   1.000
_cell.angle_alpha   90.00
_cell.angle_beta   90.00
_cell.angle_gamma   90.00
#
_symmetry.space_group_name_H-M   'P 1'
#
loop_
_entity.id
_entity.type
_entity.pdbx_description
1 polymer ?
#
loop_
_entity_poly.entity_id
_entity_poly.type
_entity_poly.pdbx_seq_one_letter_code
_entity_poly.pdbx_strand_id
1 'polypeptide(L)'
;MCELLKQFPVWLQFSIVLIPVISLAIAALAFSMNVRQTKLTNALVRAKVVSDSLHTFMNDETIQNAFYKVEYREFQYNLDFHGSGEEKEIDKLLRHFSNLALMWKNDLITLKDIHPIQYFILRAVSNPEIEKYLSFIDNWSKKADTGGHPYVALRELYDKLKSTNRNYS
;
A
#
# COMPACT_ATOMS: atom_id res chain seq x y z
N MET A 1 45.23 6.31 34.11
CA MET A 1 43.81 6.49 34.48
C MET A 1 43.44 5.67 35.73
N CYS A 2 43.81 4.39 35.84
CA CYS A 2 43.58 3.60 37.07
C CYS A 2 44.32 4.11 38.32
N GLU A 3 45.50 4.76 38.20
CA GLU A 3 46.20 5.31 39.36
C GLU A 3 45.57 6.59 39.91
N LEU A 4 45.01 7.45 39.05
CA LEU A 4 44.28 8.66 39.46
C LEU A 4 42.96 8.33 40.16
N LEU A 5 42.30 7.24 39.77
CA LEU A 5 41.05 6.80 40.40
C LEU A 5 41.25 6.34 41.85
N LYS A 6 42.41 5.78 42.19
CA LYS A 6 42.74 5.30 43.55
C LYS A 6 42.84 6.42 44.60
N GLN A 7 43.06 7.67 44.18
CA GLN A 7 43.09 8.82 45.11
C GLN A 7 41.70 9.28 45.56
N PHE A 8 40.63 8.87 44.86
CA PHE A 8 39.27 9.23 45.21
C PHE A 8 38.65 8.24 46.20
N PRO A 9 37.72 8.71 47.06
CA PRO A 9 37.01 7.82 47.97
C PRO A 9 36.21 6.78 47.19
N VAL A 10 36.15 5.55 47.74
CA VAL A 10 35.62 4.35 47.08
C VAL A 10 34.22 4.56 46.48
N TRP A 11 33.35 5.31 47.17
CA TRP A 11 32.01 5.61 46.69
C TRP A 11 31.98 6.36 45.35
N LEU A 12 32.96 7.24 45.10
CA LEU A 12 33.04 8.05 43.89
C LEU A 12 33.55 7.22 42.70
N GLN A 13 34.45 6.27 42.96
CA GLN A 13 34.89 5.29 41.95
C GLN A 13 33.71 4.41 41.48
N PHE A 14 32.84 3.98 42.40
CA PHE A 14 31.62 3.24 42.05
C PHE A 14 30.66 4.07 41.20
N SER A 15 30.41 5.34 41.56
CA SER A 15 29.52 6.22 40.80
C SER A 15 29.98 6.44 39.35
N ILE A 16 31.30 6.57 39.12
CA ILE A 16 31.86 6.77 37.76
C ILE A 16 31.53 5.59 36.84
N VAL A 17 31.49 4.36 37.35
CA VAL A 17 31.14 3.17 36.55
C VAL A 17 29.62 2.97 36.49
N LEU A 18 28.94 3.21 37.60
CA LEU A 18 27.50 2.96 37.73
C LEU A 18 26.67 3.88 36.83
N ILE A 19 27.03 5.16 36.73
CA ILE A 19 26.29 6.14 35.93
C ILE A 19 26.24 5.71 34.44
N PRO A 20 27.35 5.45 33.75
CA PRO A 20 27.33 4.96 32.37
C PRO A 20 26.52 3.68 32.17
N VAL A 21 26.59 2.73 33.12
CA VAL A 21 25.84 1.48 33.05
C VAL A 21 24.33 1.74 33.12
N ILE A 22 23.89 2.59 34.05
CA ILE A 22 22.48 2.98 34.16
C ILE A 22 22.04 3.76 32.92
N SER A 23 22.84 4.71 32.44
CA SER A 23 22.55 5.46 31.23
C SER A 23 22.40 4.55 30.01
N LEU A 24 23.27 3.54 29.87
CA LEU A 24 23.20 2.55 28.80
C LEU A 24 21.93 1.69 28.92
N ALA A 25 21.55 1.27 30.13
CA ALA A 25 20.32 0.51 30.36
C ALA A 25 19.07 1.32 29.99
N ILE A 26 19.01 2.60 30.39
CA ILE A 26 17.91 3.51 30.03
C ILE A 26 17.87 3.72 28.50
N ALA A 27 19.01 3.94 27.87
CA ALA A 27 19.09 4.11 26.42
C ALA A 27 18.61 2.86 25.66
N ALA A 28 18.98 1.66 26.11
CA ALA A 28 18.54 0.40 25.52
C ALA A 28 17.02 0.21 25.64
N LEU A 29 16.43 0.58 26.79
CA LEU A 29 14.99 0.55 27.00
C LEU A 29 14.26 1.55 26.09
N ALA A 30 14.73 2.80 26.03
CA ALA A 30 14.17 3.83 25.19
C ALA A 30 14.22 3.43 23.69
N PHE A 31 15.34 2.89 23.24
CA PHE A 31 15.49 2.36 21.88
C PHE A 31 14.50 1.24 21.59
N SER A 32 14.36 0.28 22.53
CA SER A 32 13.41 -0.83 22.39
C SER A 32 11.95 -0.35 22.30
N MET A 33 11.58 0.65 23.10
CA MET A 33 10.27 1.29 23.02
C MET A 33 10.06 2.01 21.69
N ASN A 34 11.06 2.75 21.21
CA ASN A 34 11.01 3.45 19.94
C ASN A 34 10.79 2.47 18.76
N VAL A 35 11.53 1.36 18.72
CA VAL A 35 11.35 0.33 17.69
C VAL A 35 9.92 -0.23 17.71
N ARG A 36 9.35 -0.49 18.89
CA ARG A 36 7.95 -0.95 19.01
C ARG A 36 6.97 0.11 18.54
N GLN A 37 7.17 1.36 18.94
CA GLN A 37 6.34 2.49 18.56
C GLN A 37 6.35 2.70 17.04
N THR A 38 7.51 2.70 16.40
CA THR A 38 7.64 2.82 14.94
C THR A 38 6.88 1.72 14.22
N LYS A 39 6.96 0.46 14.68
CA LYS A 39 6.21 -0.64 14.08
C LYS A 39 4.70 -0.44 14.16
N LEU A 40 4.20 0.01 15.33
CA LEU A 40 2.78 0.30 15.53
C LEU A 40 2.32 1.50 14.69
N THR A 41 3.09 2.59 14.69
CA THR A 41 2.81 3.77 13.86
C THR A 41 2.75 3.41 12.39
N ASN A 42 3.69 2.61 11.88
CA ASN A 42 3.67 2.15 10.49
C ASN A 42 2.40 1.34 10.19
N ALA A 43 1.98 0.45 11.09
CA ALA A 43 0.73 -0.30 10.91
C ALA A 43 -0.51 0.61 10.88
N LEU A 44 -0.57 1.62 11.75
CA LEU A 44 -1.66 2.59 11.75
C LEU A 44 -1.69 3.45 10.47
N VAL A 45 -0.52 3.89 9.98
CA VAL A 45 -0.42 4.65 8.72
C VAL A 45 -0.93 3.82 7.54
N ARG A 46 -0.54 2.54 7.45
CA ARG A 46 -1.04 1.63 6.40
C ARG A 46 -2.55 1.42 6.49
N ALA A 47 -3.07 1.18 7.70
CA ALA A 47 -4.51 1.05 7.91
C ALA A 47 -5.27 2.32 7.51
N LYS A 48 -4.72 3.50 7.84
CA LYS A 48 -5.30 4.79 7.44
C LYS A 48 -5.34 4.96 5.93
N VAL A 49 -4.24 4.66 5.22
CA VAL A 49 -4.20 4.71 3.75
C VAL A 49 -5.31 3.86 3.13
N VAL A 50 -5.46 2.61 3.57
CA VAL A 50 -6.49 1.72 3.03
C VAL A 50 -7.89 2.20 3.39
N SER A 51 -8.10 2.68 4.62
CA SER A 51 -9.37 3.25 5.07
C SER A 51 -9.75 4.49 4.26
N ASP A 52 -8.81 5.41 4.01
CA ASP A 52 -9.02 6.61 3.20
C ASP A 52 -9.33 6.24 1.75
N SER A 53 -8.66 5.22 1.21
CA SER A 53 -8.97 4.69 -0.13
C SER A 53 -10.37 4.11 -0.19
N LEU A 54 -10.75 3.26 0.77
CA LEU A 54 -12.10 2.70 0.83
C LEU A 54 -13.16 3.80 0.99
N HIS A 55 -12.92 4.76 1.88
CA HIS A 55 -13.82 5.90 2.05
C HIS A 55 -13.97 6.71 0.75
N THR A 56 -12.86 6.95 0.03
CA THR A 56 -12.90 7.63 -1.27
C THR A 56 -13.69 6.81 -2.28
N PHE A 57 -13.46 5.50 -2.36
CA PHE A 57 -14.22 4.61 -3.23
C PHE A 57 -15.72 4.69 -2.93
N MET A 58 -16.12 4.59 -1.66
CA MET A 58 -17.53 4.56 -1.25
C MET A 58 -18.28 5.89 -1.43
N ASN A 59 -17.59 7.03 -1.35
CA ASN A 59 -18.22 8.35 -1.39
C ASN A 59 -18.08 9.07 -2.75
N ASP A 60 -17.26 8.56 -3.65
CA ASP A 60 -17.12 9.13 -4.99
C ASP A 60 -18.15 8.50 -5.94
N GLU A 61 -19.23 9.22 -6.21
CA GLU A 61 -20.34 8.75 -7.05
C GLU A 61 -19.87 8.30 -8.45
N THR A 62 -18.87 8.98 -9.03
CA THR A 62 -18.33 8.60 -10.34
C THR A 62 -17.66 7.23 -10.28
N ILE A 63 -16.86 6.97 -9.24
CA ILE A 63 -16.21 5.68 -9.02
C ILE A 63 -17.24 4.59 -8.74
N GLN A 64 -18.26 4.88 -7.91
CA GLN A 64 -19.34 3.93 -7.62
C GLN A 64 -20.14 3.56 -8.88
N ASN A 65 -20.54 4.55 -9.68
CA ASN A 65 -21.27 4.31 -10.93
C ASN A 65 -20.45 3.47 -11.91
N ALA A 66 -19.17 3.81 -12.08
CA ALA A 66 -18.24 3.00 -12.89
C ALA A 66 -18.15 1.57 -12.37
N PHE A 67 -18.00 1.40 -11.06
CA PHE A 67 -17.92 0.08 -10.43
C PHE A 67 -19.18 -0.74 -10.65
N TYR A 68 -20.37 -0.16 -10.47
CA TYR A 68 -21.63 -0.86 -10.69
C TYR A 68 -21.82 -1.28 -12.15
N LYS A 69 -21.50 -0.42 -13.12
CA LYS A 69 -21.52 -0.79 -14.54
C LYS A 69 -20.63 -1.99 -14.82
N VAL A 70 -19.45 -2.04 -14.20
CA VAL A 70 -18.52 -3.18 -14.33
C VAL A 70 -19.04 -4.42 -13.60
N GLU A 71 -19.59 -4.27 -12.40
CA GLU A 71 -20.10 -5.36 -11.57
C GLU A 71 -21.29 -6.07 -12.21
N TYR A 72 -22.22 -5.29 -12.78
CA TYR A 72 -23.42 -5.78 -13.47
C TYR A 72 -23.19 -6.08 -14.96
N ARG A 73 -21.95 -5.99 -15.45
CA ARG A 73 -21.55 -6.27 -16.85
C ARG A 73 -22.23 -5.37 -17.89
N GLU A 74 -22.59 -4.16 -17.49
CA GLU A 74 -23.15 -3.12 -18.37
C GLU A 74 -22.05 -2.40 -19.17
N PHE A 75 -20.83 -2.32 -18.61
CA PHE A 75 -19.68 -1.80 -19.33
C PHE A 75 -19.30 -2.72 -20.50
N GLN A 76 -19.16 -2.14 -21.71
CA GLN A 76 -18.74 -2.83 -22.93
C GLN A 76 -17.63 -2.05 -23.62
N TYR A 77 -16.45 -2.65 -23.77
CA TYR A 77 -15.33 -1.97 -24.42
C TYR A 77 -15.48 -2.05 -25.95
N ASN A 78 -15.47 -0.90 -26.60
CA ASN A 78 -15.58 -0.75 -28.06
C ASN A 78 -14.73 0.45 -28.53
N LEU A 79 -14.71 0.74 -29.83
CA LEU A 79 -13.90 1.83 -30.37
C LEU A 79 -14.43 3.23 -29.97
N ASP A 80 -15.75 3.38 -29.82
CA ASP A 80 -16.40 4.64 -29.43
C ASP A 80 -16.21 4.97 -27.94
N PHE A 81 -15.70 4.01 -27.16
CA PHE A 81 -15.32 4.22 -25.77
C PHE A 81 -14.23 5.28 -25.64
N HIS A 82 -13.28 5.36 -26.58
CA HIS A 82 -12.15 6.29 -26.49
C HIS A 82 -12.60 7.75 -26.66
N GLY A 83 -12.24 8.59 -25.70
CA GLY A 83 -12.65 9.99 -25.59
C GLY A 83 -14.05 10.18 -25.00
N SER A 84 -14.76 9.10 -24.67
CA SER A 84 -16.12 9.16 -24.13
C SER A 84 -16.16 9.65 -22.67
N GLY A 85 -17.35 10.02 -22.20
CA GLY A 85 -17.58 10.25 -20.77
C GLY A 85 -17.35 9.00 -19.93
N GLU A 86 -17.74 7.83 -20.46
CA GLU A 86 -17.59 6.54 -19.78
C GLU A 86 -16.12 6.16 -19.59
N GLU A 87 -15.24 6.49 -20.54
CA GLU A 87 -13.79 6.29 -20.36
C GLU A 87 -13.28 7.02 -19.12
N LYS A 88 -13.71 8.26 -18.89
CA LYS A 88 -13.29 9.03 -17.71
C LYS A 88 -13.75 8.37 -16.41
N GLU A 89 -14.94 7.78 -16.40
CA GLU A 89 -15.49 7.10 -15.23
C GLU A 89 -14.71 5.81 -14.93
N ILE A 90 -14.52 4.96 -15.95
CA ILE A 90 -13.75 3.72 -15.86
C ILE A 90 -12.29 4.00 -15.49
N ASP A 91 -11.65 5.00 -16.11
CA ASP A 91 -10.29 5.40 -15.76
C ASP A 91 -10.17 5.89 -14.33
N LYS A 92 -11.16 6.63 -13.83
CA LYS A 92 -11.16 7.09 -12.44
C LYS A 92 -11.20 5.90 -11.47
N LEU A 93 -12.04 4.90 -11.75
CA LEU A 93 -12.09 3.64 -10.99
C LEU A 93 -10.75 2.89 -11.05
N LEU A 94 -10.21 2.68 -12.25
CA LEU A 94 -8.98 1.91 -12.43
C LEU A 94 -7.76 2.64 -11.84
N ARG A 95 -7.68 3.96 -11.96
CA ARG A 95 -6.63 4.78 -11.31
C ARG A 95 -6.73 4.71 -9.79
N HIS A 96 -7.94 4.72 -9.24
CA HIS A 96 -8.14 4.56 -7.80
C HIS A 96 -7.49 3.26 -7.29
N PHE A 97 -7.78 2.12 -7.93
CA PHE A 97 -7.16 0.85 -7.54
C PHE A 97 -5.68 0.76 -7.91
N SER A 98 -5.25 1.40 -9.00
CA SER A 98 -3.84 1.40 -9.41
C SER A 98 -2.96 2.15 -8.44
N ASN A 99 -3.46 3.20 -7.79
CA ASN A 99 -2.74 3.88 -6.72
C ASN A 99 -2.44 2.92 -5.55
N LEU A 100 -3.43 2.13 -5.12
CA LEU A 100 -3.20 1.10 -4.10
C LEU A 100 -2.20 0.03 -4.57
N ALA A 101 -2.32 -0.40 -5.83
CA ALA A 101 -1.41 -1.38 -6.40
C ALA A 101 0.04 -0.89 -6.48
N LEU A 102 0.24 0.39 -6.79
CA LEU A 102 1.55 1.03 -6.75
C LEU A 102 2.10 1.11 -5.32
N MET A 103 1.27 1.44 -4.34
CA MET A 103 1.69 1.44 -2.94
C MET A 103 2.11 0.04 -2.47
N TRP A 104 1.39 -0.99 -2.90
CA TRP A 104 1.76 -2.38 -2.63
C TRP A 104 3.07 -2.78 -3.31
N LYS A 105 3.23 -2.45 -4.60
CA LYS A 105 4.44 -2.77 -5.38
C LYS A 105 5.70 -2.12 -4.81
N ASN A 106 5.56 -1.00 -4.11
CA ASN A 106 6.65 -0.28 -3.43
C ASN A 106 6.78 -0.64 -1.94
N ASP A 107 6.19 -1.75 -1.48
CA ASP A 107 6.23 -2.23 -0.10
C ASP A 107 5.71 -1.23 0.96
N LEU A 108 4.91 -0.25 0.54
CA LEU A 108 4.28 0.72 1.45
C LEU A 108 3.06 0.10 2.15
N ILE A 109 2.35 -0.80 1.44
CA ILE A 109 1.27 -1.60 1.99
C ILE A 109 1.44 -3.09 1.66
N THR A 110 0.96 -3.95 2.54
CA THR A 110 1.00 -5.40 2.35
C THR A 110 -0.31 -5.92 1.76
N LEU A 111 -0.30 -7.15 1.23
CA LEU A 111 -1.54 -7.82 0.78
C LEU A 111 -2.59 -7.94 1.90
N LYS A 112 -2.15 -8.12 3.15
CA LYS A 112 -3.05 -8.17 4.30
C LYS A 112 -3.75 -6.85 4.52
N ASP A 113 -3.05 -5.73 4.32
CA ASP A 113 -3.63 -4.40 4.48
C ASP A 113 -4.72 -4.15 3.42
N ILE A 114 -4.60 -4.74 2.21
CA ILE A 114 -5.56 -4.58 1.09
C ILE A 114 -6.86 -5.35 1.29
N HIS A 115 -6.91 -6.31 2.22
CA HIS A 115 -8.06 -7.20 2.40
C HIS A 115 -9.44 -6.50 2.43
N PRO A 116 -9.64 -5.34 3.10
CA PRO A 116 -10.93 -4.65 3.13
C PRO A 116 -11.46 -4.19 1.76
N ILE A 117 -10.57 -3.93 0.79
CA ILE A 117 -10.93 -3.45 -0.56
C ILE A 117 -10.72 -4.52 -1.65
N GLN A 118 -10.20 -5.69 -1.26
CA GLN A 118 -9.86 -6.79 -2.16
C GLN A 118 -11.03 -7.23 -3.05
N TYR A 119 -12.25 -7.31 -2.51
CA TYR A 119 -13.44 -7.70 -3.28
C TYR A 119 -13.63 -6.80 -4.51
N PHE A 120 -13.59 -5.48 -4.33
CA PHE A 120 -13.85 -4.51 -5.39
C PHE A 120 -12.78 -4.57 -6.49
N ILE A 121 -11.51 -4.70 -6.09
CA ILE A 121 -10.38 -4.86 -7.03
C ILE A 121 -10.58 -6.14 -7.85
N LEU A 122 -10.81 -7.28 -7.19
CA LEU A 122 -10.99 -8.55 -7.87
C LEU A 122 -12.18 -8.52 -8.81
N ARG A 123 -13.32 -7.94 -8.37
CA ARG A 123 -14.54 -7.86 -9.18
C ARG A 123 -14.33 -7.01 -10.42
N ALA A 124 -13.77 -5.81 -10.27
CA ALA A 124 -13.56 -4.88 -11.36
C ALA A 124 -12.56 -5.42 -12.40
N VAL A 125 -11.38 -5.87 -11.95
CA VAL A 125 -10.30 -6.32 -12.85
C VAL A 125 -10.61 -7.68 -13.49
N SER A 126 -11.45 -8.52 -12.86
CA SER A 126 -11.89 -9.79 -13.46
C SER A 126 -12.88 -9.63 -14.62
N ASN A 127 -13.40 -8.42 -14.88
CA ASN A 127 -14.34 -8.19 -15.97
C ASN A 127 -13.58 -8.27 -17.33
N PRO A 128 -14.04 -9.12 -18.28
CA PRO A 128 -13.39 -9.27 -19.59
C PRO A 128 -13.27 -7.98 -20.40
N GLU A 129 -14.25 -7.07 -20.30
CA GLU A 129 -14.24 -5.79 -21.01
C GLU A 129 -13.19 -4.83 -20.43
N ILE A 130 -13.00 -4.86 -19.10
CA ILE A 130 -11.88 -4.16 -18.45
C ILE A 130 -10.56 -4.72 -18.93
N GLU A 131 -10.44 -6.05 -19.06
CA GLU A 131 -9.20 -6.67 -19.53
C GLU A 131 -8.87 -6.31 -21.00
N LYS A 132 -9.89 -6.17 -21.87
CA LYS A 132 -9.71 -5.63 -23.23
C LYS A 132 -9.16 -4.21 -23.17
N TYR A 133 -9.75 -3.35 -22.34
CA TYR A 133 -9.30 -1.97 -22.19
C TYR A 133 -7.86 -1.87 -21.65
N LEU A 134 -7.54 -2.61 -20.59
CA LEU A 134 -6.19 -2.66 -20.02
C LEU A 134 -5.16 -3.16 -21.06
N SER A 135 -5.54 -4.10 -21.91
CA SER A 135 -4.67 -4.61 -22.98
C SER A 135 -4.45 -3.59 -24.08
N PHE A 136 -5.48 -2.81 -24.43
CA PHE A 136 -5.33 -1.68 -25.33
C PHE A 136 -4.34 -0.65 -24.77
N ILE A 137 -4.50 -0.25 -23.50
CA ILE A 137 -3.63 0.74 -22.85
C ILE A 137 -2.17 0.24 -22.74
N ASP A 138 -1.95 -1.03 -22.42
CA ASP A 138 -0.60 -1.63 -22.40
C ASP A 138 0.06 -1.59 -23.79
N ASN A 139 -0.67 -1.93 -24.84
CA ASN A 139 -0.16 -1.85 -26.21
C ASN A 139 0.07 -0.41 -26.68
N TRP A 140 -0.80 0.52 -26.28
CA TRP A 140 -0.67 1.93 -26.63
C TRP A 140 0.54 2.57 -25.92
N SER A 141 0.70 2.33 -24.62
CA SER A 141 1.84 2.87 -23.84
C SER A 141 3.20 2.37 -24.36
N LYS A 142 3.30 1.09 -24.71
CA LYS A 142 4.52 0.53 -25.36
C LYS A 142 4.85 1.21 -26.68
N LYS A 143 3.85 1.58 -27.47
CA LYS A 143 4.06 2.31 -28.74
C LYS A 143 4.40 3.78 -28.54
N ALA A 144 3.86 4.39 -27.49
CA ALA A 144 4.07 5.79 -27.16
C ALA A 144 5.43 6.07 -26.49
N ASP A 145 6.20 5.03 -26.14
CA ASP A 145 7.49 5.11 -25.42
C ASP A 145 7.41 5.92 -24.11
N THR A 146 6.24 5.92 -23.47
CA THR A 146 6.01 6.62 -22.20
C THR A 146 6.41 5.80 -20.97
N GLY A 147 7.06 4.65 -21.19
CA GLY A 147 7.30 3.63 -20.18
C GLY A 147 6.07 2.76 -19.91
N GLY A 148 5.99 2.17 -18.72
CA GLY A 148 4.86 1.32 -18.33
C GLY A 148 3.68 2.12 -17.78
N HIS A 149 2.45 1.76 -18.17
CA HIS A 149 1.26 2.38 -17.61
C HIS A 149 1.05 1.98 -16.12
N PRO A 150 0.54 2.86 -15.24
CA PRO A 150 0.23 2.55 -13.84
C PRO A 150 -0.62 1.28 -13.63
N TYR A 151 -1.41 0.91 -14.65
CA TYR A 151 -2.28 -0.27 -14.62
C TYR A 151 -1.52 -1.60 -14.62
N VAL A 152 -0.23 -1.61 -14.96
CA VAL A 152 0.63 -2.80 -14.84
C VAL A 152 0.69 -3.27 -13.39
N ALA A 153 0.88 -2.34 -12.44
CA ALA A 153 0.87 -2.68 -11.02
C ALA A 153 -0.49 -3.24 -10.58
N LEU A 154 -1.60 -2.72 -11.13
CA LEU A 154 -2.95 -3.21 -10.84
C LEU A 154 -3.14 -4.67 -11.28
N ARG A 155 -2.65 -5.04 -12.47
CA ARG A 155 -2.68 -6.43 -12.95
C ARG A 155 -1.85 -7.36 -12.06
N GLU A 156 -0.63 -6.95 -11.71
CA GLU A 156 0.24 -7.71 -10.80
C GLU A 156 -0.42 -7.93 -9.43
N LEU A 157 -1.06 -6.89 -8.88
CA LEU A 157 -1.81 -6.98 -7.62
C LEU A 157 -2.99 -7.95 -7.77
N TYR A 158 -3.77 -7.85 -8.84
CA TYR A 158 -4.90 -8.75 -9.13
C TYR A 158 -4.45 -10.21 -9.16
N ASP A 159 -3.40 -10.52 -9.90
CA ASP A 159 -2.86 -11.88 -10.02
C ASP A 159 -2.41 -12.41 -8.66
N LYS A 160 -1.75 -11.54 -7.87
CA LYS A 160 -1.32 -11.90 -6.52
C LYS A 160 -2.51 -12.19 -5.60
N LEU A 161 -3.51 -11.31 -5.56
CA LEU A 161 -4.73 -11.49 -4.76
C LEU A 161 -5.49 -12.76 -5.17
N LYS A 162 -5.62 -13.02 -6.47
CA LYS A 162 -6.27 -14.22 -7.01
C LYS A 162 -5.54 -15.49 -6.61
N SER A 163 -4.21 -15.50 -6.67
CA SER A 163 -3.39 -16.64 -6.24
C SER A 163 -3.51 -16.91 -4.74
N THR A 164 -3.54 -15.86 -3.92
CA THR A 164 -3.72 -15.98 -2.46
C THR A 164 -5.09 -16.54 -2.10
N ASN A 165 -6.16 -16.07 -2.76
CA ASN A 165 -7.54 -16.49 -2.44
C ASN A 165 -7.80 -17.98 -2.77
N ARG A 166 -7.19 -18.50 -3.86
CA ARG A 166 -7.29 -19.92 -4.22
C ARG A 166 -6.66 -20.87 -3.19
N ASN A 167 -5.71 -20.41 -2.39
CA ASN A 167 -5.08 -21.24 -1.35
C ASN A 167 -5.93 -21.37 -0.08
N TYR A 168 -7.04 -20.63 0.02
CA TYR A 168 -7.97 -20.65 1.15
C TYR A 168 -9.37 -21.21 0.78
N SER A 169 -9.55 -21.67 -0.46
CA SER A 169 -10.76 -22.35 -0.95
C SER A 169 -10.51 -23.85 -1.09
#